data_AF-A0A2V6K8L0-F1
#
_entry.id   AF-A0A2V6K8L0-F1
#
_cell.length_a   1.000
_cell.length_b   1.000
_cell.length_c   1.000
_cell.angle_alpha   90.00
_cell.angle_beta   90.00
_cell.angle_gamma   90.00
#
_symmetry.space_group_name_H-M   'P 1'
#
loop_
_entity.id
_entity.type
_entity.pdbx_description
1 polymer ?
#
loop_
_entity_poly.entity_id
_entity_poly.type
_entity_poly.pdbx_seq_one_letter_code
_entity_poly.pdbx_strand_id
1 'polypeptide(L)'
;MHHQRLTIRVSRAAQRPLAAWLRRGHFFSLFWKKDLTSSKPSLKKSGQISGQIHMNRCLRVLALTAVTASVVTGLASAARAASLSQARITRVNNHVQLLHPKSAARPASVNDTVDEETIVRTGKDSRAELTFQDETVVRFAPNTAFSFKNGMRDLNLTEGAVLIQSPKGANGVTIHSATMAAAITGTTTMLEYHPGVCKFLVLEGTGRLYRPGHLGDSVLVEPGQLVMGNPNAA
;
A
#
# COMPACT_ATOMS: atom_id res chain seq x y z
N MET A 1 -31.35 6.92 26.98
CA MET A 1 -30.59 6.38 25.83
C MET A 1 -29.16 6.87 25.97
N HIS A 2 -28.21 5.96 26.22
CA HIS A 2 -26.80 6.32 26.43
C HIS A 2 -26.06 6.31 25.09
N HIS A 3 -25.63 7.47 24.61
CA HIS A 3 -24.66 7.58 23.53
C HIS A 3 -23.28 7.17 24.06
N GLN A 4 -22.76 6.01 23.65
CA GLN A 4 -21.36 5.64 23.87
C GLN A 4 -20.50 6.43 22.89
N ARG A 5 -20.02 7.58 23.36
CA ARG A 5 -19.01 8.37 22.68
C ARG A 5 -17.81 7.47 22.37
N LEU A 6 -17.32 7.49 21.13
CA LEU A 6 -16.05 6.88 20.76
C LEU A 6 -15.01 7.36 21.78
N THR A 7 -14.56 6.47 22.66
CA THR A 7 -13.55 6.82 23.66
C THR A 7 -12.21 6.87 22.95
N ILE A 8 -12.01 7.94 22.19
CA ILE A 8 -10.78 8.24 21.48
C ILE A 8 -9.73 8.54 22.53
N ARG A 9 -8.94 7.54 22.91
CA ARG A 9 -7.66 7.81 23.58
C ARG A 9 -6.64 8.14 22.50
N VAL A 10 -6.45 9.42 22.21
CA VAL A 10 -5.25 9.88 21.50
C VAL A 10 -4.10 9.78 22.49
N SER A 11 -3.29 8.73 22.37
CA SER A 11 -2.04 8.64 23.13
C SER A 11 -0.93 9.24 22.27
N ARG A 12 -0.38 10.38 22.70
CA ARG A 12 0.86 10.93 22.11
C ARG A 12 2.03 10.13 22.67
N ALA A 13 2.82 9.48 21.81
CA ALA A 13 4.03 8.79 22.24
C ALA A 13 5.16 9.81 22.56
N ALA A 14 5.02 10.58 23.64
CA ALA A 14 6.11 11.37 24.19
C ALA A 14 7.04 10.45 25.02
N GLN A 15 8.32 10.43 24.64
CA GLN A 15 9.47 9.75 25.26
C GLN A 15 9.20 8.83 26.48
N ARG A 16 8.74 7.62 26.22
CA ARG A 16 9.01 6.44 27.07
C ARG A 16 9.50 5.35 26.12
N PRO A 17 10.49 4.51 26.51
CA PRO A 17 11.04 3.52 25.58
C PRO A 17 9.87 2.68 25.04
N LEU A 18 9.72 2.63 23.72
CA LEU A 18 8.67 1.90 22.99
C LEU A 18 8.36 0.52 23.60
N ALA A 19 9.39 -0.13 24.16
CA ALA A 19 9.32 -1.37 24.94
C ALA A 19 8.26 -1.40 26.07
N ALA A 20 7.96 -0.27 26.72
CA ALA A 20 7.03 -0.22 27.85
C ALA A 20 5.55 -0.29 27.42
N TRP A 21 5.21 0.18 26.21
CA TRP A 21 3.85 0.12 25.67
C TRP A 21 3.58 -1.21 24.94
N LEU A 22 4.65 -1.84 24.42
CA LEU A 22 4.63 -3.15 23.76
C LEU A 22 4.33 -4.35 24.70
N ARG A 23 4.35 -4.15 26.03
CA ARG A 23 4.18 -5.23 27.03
C ARG A 23 2.74 -5.64 27.34
N ARG A 24 1.73 -5.00 26.75
CA ARG A 24 0.30 -5.36 26.98
C ARG A 24 -0.42 -5.98 25.78
N GLY A 25 0.31 -6.35 24.73
CA GLY A 25 -0.20 -7.19 23.65
C GLY A 25 0.95 -7.79 22.87
N HIS A 26 1.00 -9.12 22.75
CA HIS A 26 2.11 -9.90 22.18
C HIS A 26 2.49 -9.58 20.72
N PHE A 27 1.86 -8.61 20.05
CA PHE A 27 1.75 -8.63 18.59
C PHE A 27 2.67 -7.66 17.82
N PHE A 28 2.87 -6.43 18.30
CA PHE A 28 3.73 -5.46 17.59
C PHE A 28 5.21 -5.89 17.50
N SER A 29 5.66 -6.81 18.37
CA SER A 29 7.04 -7.34 18.30
C SER A 29 7.31 -8.19 17.05
N LEU A 30 6.28 -8.80 16.45
CA LEU A 30 6.44 -9.65 15.27
C LEU A 30 6.65 -8.83 13.99
N PHE A 31 6.05 -7.63 13.88
CA PHE A 31 6.17 -6.81 12.67
C PHE A 31 7.61 -6.30 12.46
N TRP A 32 8.35 -6.01 13.54
CA TRP A 32 9.62 -5.26 13.47
C TRP A 32 10.91 -6.11 13.51
N LYS A 33 10.88 -7.38 13.93
CA LYS A 33 12.10 -8.05 14.41
C LYS A 33 13.12 -8.52 13.34
N LYS A 34 12.96 -8.30 12.02
CA LYS A 34 13.91 -8.85 11.03
C LYS A 34 14.38 -8.00 9.83
N ASP A 35 13.78 -6.86 9.50
CA ASP A 35 14.05 -6.21 8.19
C ASP A 35 14.72 -4.82 8.27
N LEU A 36 15.71 -4.62 9.16
CA LEU A 36 16.54 -3.40 9.20
C LEU A 36 18.04 -3.66 9.03
N THR A 37 18.42 -4.59 8.15
CA THR A 37 19.78 -4.59 7.60
C THR A 37 19.80 -3.76 6.32
N SER A 38 20.18 -2.49 6.48
CA SER A 38 20.42 -1.52 5.41
C SER A 38 21.41 -2.06 4.36
N SER A 39 20.96 -2.22 3.12
CA SER A 39 21.87 -2.40 1.98
C SER A 39 22.39 -1.03 1.53
N LYS A 40 23.64 -0.71 1.90
CA LYS A 40 24.37 0.43 1.33
C LYS A 40 24.64 0.19 -0.17
N PRO A 41 24.38 1.15 -1.07
CA PRO A 41 24.83 1.04 -2.45
C PRO A 41 26.33 1.34 -2.55
N SER A 42 27.09 0.38 -3.09
CA SER A 42 28.50 0.52 -3.47
C SER A 42 28.60 1.25 -4.81
N LEU A 43 29.04 2.51 -4.80
CA LEU A 43 29.42 3.26 -5.99
C LEU A 43 30.71 2.68 -6.57
N LYS A 44 30.61 1.99 -7.72
CA LYS A 44 31.76 1.53 -8.48
C LYS A 44 32.16 2.60 -9.51
N LYS A 45 33.32 3.21 -9.28
CA LYS A 45 34.01 4.14 -10.17
C LYS A 45 34.45 3.40 -11.44
N SER A 46 33.98 3.82 -12.61
CA SER A 46 34.48 3.34 -13.92
C SER A 46 35.25 4.45 -14.60
N GLY A 47 36.49 4.13 -14.98
CA GLY A 47 37.49 5.05 -15.49
C GLY A 47 37.30 5.49 -16.94
N GLN A 48 38.07 6.53 -17.25
CA GLN A 48 38.31 7.14 -18.55
C GLN A 48 38.67 6.11 -19.63
N ILE A 49 38.18 6.36 -20.86
CA ILE A 49 38.89 5.97 -22.07
C ILE A 49 38.90 7.18 -23.01
N SER A 50 40.13 7.60 -23.33
CA SER A 50 40.51 8.58 -24.35
C SER A 50 40.36 7.96 -25.74
N GLY A 51 39.88 8.74 -26.70
CA GLY A 51 39.68 8.29 -28.08
C GLY A 51 39.24 9.44 -28.99
N GLN A 52 40.16 10.39 -29.20
CA GLN A 52 40.09 11.45 -30.19
C GLN A 52 40.19 10.82 -31.59
N ILE A 53 39.42 11.29 -32.59
CA ILE A 53 39.85 11.55 -33.99
C ILE A 53 38.66 11.93 -34.90
N HIS A 54 38.83 13.11 -35.51
CA HIS A 54 38.40 13.58 -36.83
C HIS A 54 36.91 13.71 -37.19
N MET A 55 36.46 14.96 -37.05
CA MET A 55 35.38 15.61 -37.76
C MET A 55 35.75 15.82 -39.24
N ASN A 56 34.88 15.41 -40.17
CA ASN A 56 34.92 15.90 -41.54
C ASN A 56 33.51 16.13 -42.11
N ARG A 57 33.40 17.32 -42.69
CA ARG A 57 32.24 17.97 -43.29
C ARG A 57 31.96 17.36 -44.67
N CYS A 58 30.70 17.19 -45.05
CA CYS A 58 30.30 17.23 -46.46
C CYS A 58 28.79 17.51 -46.58
N LEU A 59 28.51 18.80 -46.76
CA LEU A 59 27.23 19.36 -47.21
C LEU A 59 27.21 19.34 -48.74
N ARG A 60 26.12 18.87 -49.38
CA ARG A 60 25.68 19.02 -50.81
C ARG A 60 24.95 17.73 -51.27
N VAL A 61 23.82 17.65 -51.99
CA VAL A 61 23.01 18.54 -52.85
C VAL A 61 21.54 18.05 -52.84
N LEU A 62 20.64 18.99 -53.14
CA LEU A 62 19.20 18.90 -53.40
C LEU A 62 18.74 17.95 -54.55
N ALA A 63 17.43 17.64 -54.50
CA ALA A 63 16.45 17.65 -55.61
C ALA A 63 15.95 16.32 -56.25
N LEU A 64 14.63 16.09 -56.03
CA LEU A 64 13.58 15.56 -56.93
C LEU A 64 13.70 14.08 -57.39
N THR A 65 12.73 13.21 -57.10
CA THR A 65 11.46 13.11 -57.86
C THR A 65 10.43 12.14 -57.23
N ALA A 66 9.15 12.44 -57.51
CA ALA A 66 8.02 11.53 -57.75
C ALA A 66 7.43 10.66 -56.60
N VAL A 67 6.28 11.14 -56.10
CA VAL A 67 5.04 10.38 -55.83
C VAL A 67 5.20 8.87 -55.61
N THR A 68 5.20 8.49 -54.34
CA THR A 68 4.48 7.29 -53.90
C THR A 68 3.65 7.65 -52.67
N ALA A 69 2.34 7.58 -52.83
CA ALA A 69 1.38 7.63 -51.75
C ALA A 69 1.55 6.34 -50.91
N SER A 70 2.48 6.35 -49.96
CA SER A 70 2.57 5.31 -48.95
C SER A 70 1.77 5.77 -47.74
N VAL A 71 0.62 5.12 -47.58
CA VAL A 71 -0.22 5.13 -46.38
C VAL A 71 0.68 4.95 -45.14
N VAL A 72 0.94 6.05 -44.43
CA VAL A 72 1.42 5.96 -43.05
C VAL A 72 0.19 5.66 -42.21
N THR A 73 -0.20 4.39 -42.18
CA THR A 73 -1.09 3.87 -41.16
C THR A 73 -0.36 4.03 -39.84
N GLY A 74 -0.64 5.12 -39.13
CA GLY A 74 -0.18 5.32 -37.78
C GLY A 74 -0.55 4.11 -36.96
N LEU A 75 0.46 3.37 -36.49
CA LEU A 75 0.28 2.50 -35.33
C LEU A 75 -0.12 3.42 -34.18
N ALA A 76 -1.43 3.60 -34.00
CA ALA A 76 -1.97 4.05 -32.74
C ALA A 76 -1.52 2.99 -31.72
N SER A 77 -0.42 3.27 -31.03
CA SER A 77 -0.06 2.56 -29.82
C SER A 77 -1.23 2.80 -28.89
N ALA A 78 -2.15 1.85 -28.84
CA ALA A 78 -3.09 1.74 -27.75
C ALA A 78 -2.22 1.52 -26.52
N ALA A 79 -1.81 2.61 -25.89
CA ALA A 79 -1.42 2.62 -24.50
C ALA A 79 -2.66 2.10 -23.77
N ARG A 80 -2.74 0.78 -23.65
CA ARG A 80 -3.70 0.10 -22.82
C ARG A 80 -3.44 0.70 -21.46
N ALA A 81 -4.34 1.59 -21.01
CA ALA A 81 -4.31 2.09 -19.65
C ALA A 81 -4.22 0.83 -18.80
N ALA A 82 -3.03 0.57 -18.24
CA ALA A 82 -2.84 -0.54 -17.35
C ALA A 82 -3.89 -0.29 -16.28
N SER A 83 -4.85 -1.20 -16.16
CA SER A 83 -5.95 -1.01 -15.23
C SER A 83 -5.29 -0.83 -13.86
N LEU A 84 -5.38 0.38 -13.30
CA LEU A 84 -4.83 0.75 -11.98
C LEU A 84 -5.40 -0.13 -10.83
N SER A 85 -6.39 -0.94 -11.18
CA SER A 85 -7.14 -1.92 -10.40
C SER A 85 -6.42 -3.25 -10.14
N GLN A 86 -5.09 -3.31 -10.15
CA GLN A 86 -4.37 -4.55 -9.85
C GLN A 86 -3.22 -4.32 -8.86
N ALA A 87 -3.03 -5.29 -7.97
CA ALA A 87 -1.89 -5.39 -7.07
C ALA A 87 -1.07 -6.63 -7.42
N ARG A 88 0.23 -6.61 -7.09
CA ARG A 88 1.11 -7.77 -7.22
C ARG A 88 1.54 -8.26 -5.85
N ILE A 89 1.56 -9.57 -5.66
CA ILE A 89 2.20 -10.19 -4.51
C ILE A 89 3.71 -10.10 -4.66
N THR A 90 4.38 -9.43 -3.73
CA THR A 90 5.85 -9.30 -3.73
C THR A 90 6.50 -10.19 -2.70
N ARG A 91 5.78 -10.58 -1.64
CA ARG A 91 6.26 -11.56 -0.65
C ARG A 91 5.13 -12.47 -0.18
N VAL A 92 5.47 -13.74 0.03
CA VAL A 92 4.63 -14.76 0.67
C VAL A 92 5.48 -15.48 1.69
N ASN A 93 4.98 -15.61 2.92
CA ASN A 93 5.58 -16.42 3.96
C ASN A 93 4.51 -17.30 4.60
N ASN A 94 4.79 -18.60 4.65
CA ASN A 94 3.89 -19.65 5.11
C ASN A 94 2.56 -19.68 4.31
N HIS A 95 1.44 -19.71 5.02
CA HIS A 95 0.13 -20.01 4.43
C HIS A 95 -0.62 -18.73 4.06
N VAL A 96 -0.67 -18.43 2.76
CA VAL A 96 -1.39 -17.29 2.21
C VAL A 96 -2.31 -17.79 1.10
N GLN A 97 -3.57 -17.39 1.15
CA GLN A 97 -4.59 -17.79 0.18
C GLN A 97 -5.17 -16.58 -0.53
N LEU A 98 -5.54 -16.80 -1.79
CA LEU A 98 -6.33 -15.89 -2.61
C LEU A 98 -7.72 -16.49 -2.77
N LEU A 99 -8.74 -15.71 -2.41
CA LEU A 99 -10.14 -16.09 -2.49
C LEU A 99 -10.86 -15.12 -3.41
N HIS A 100 -11.18 -15.57 -4.61
CA HIS A 100 -11.96 -14.79 -5.57
C HIS A 100 -13.39 -15.38 -5.63
N PRO A 101 -14.46 -14.57 -5.69
CA PRO A 101 -15.85 -15.07 -5.64
C PRO A 101 -16.19 -16.10 -6.72
N LYS A 102 -15.56 -15.99 -7.88
CA LYS A 102 -15.81 -16.80 -9.09
C LYS A 102 -14.84 -17.99 -9.28
N SER A 103 -13.95 -18.26 -8.33
CA SER A 103 -13.00 -19.38 -8.46
C SER A 103 -12.68 -20.03 -7.11
N ALA A 104 -12.13 -21.25 -7.15
CA ALA A 104 -11.73 -21.94 -5.94
C ALA A 104 -10.59 -21.20 -5.23
N ALA A 105 -10.62 -21.20 -3.90
CA ALA A 105 -9.53 -20.65 -3.10
C ALA A 105 -8.22 -21.36 -3.43
N ARG A 106 -7.16 -20.59 -3.66
CA ARG A 106 -5.84 -21.12 -4.04
C ARG A 106 -4.71 -20.50 -3.22
N PRO A 107 -3.58 -21.19 -3.04
CA PRO A 107 -2.39 -20.60 -2.44
C PRO A 107 -1.87 -19.42 -3.27
N ALA A 108 -1.39 -18.39 -2.59
CA ALA A 108 -0.69 -17.26 -3.18
C ALA A 108 0.75 -17.63 -3.53
N SER A 109 1.26 -17.10 -4.64
CA SER A 109 2.67 -17.15 -5.04
C SER A 109 3.21 -15.74 -5.25
N VAL A 110 4.51 -15.55 -5.06
CA VAL A 110 5.18 -14.30 -5.44
C VAL A 110 4.94 -14.07 -6.94
N ASN A 111 4.70 -12.81 -7.30
CA ASN A 111 4.34 -12.33 -8.63
C ASN A 111 2.90 -12.60 -9.09
N ASP A 112 2.08 -13.25 -8.28
CA ASP A 112 0.64 -13.33 -8.53
C ASP A 112 0.04 -11.93 -8.66
N THR A 113 -0.85 -11.77 -9.62
CA THR A 113 -1.73 -10.61 -9.72
C THR A 113 -2.94 -10.86 -8.82
N VAL A 114 -3.28 -9.85 -8.03
CA VAL A 114 -4.50 -9.76 -7.24
C VAL A 114 -5.35 -8.67 -7.89
N ASP A 115 -6.55 -9.04 -8.31
CA ASP A 115 -7.55 -8.13 -8.87
C ASP A 115 -8.50 -7.63 -7.77
N GLU A 116 -9.38 -6.70 -8.16
CA GLU A 116 -10.50 -6.31 -7.32
C GLU A 116 -11.39 -7.52 -7.01
N GLU A 117 -12.05 -7.51 -5.84
CA GLU A 117 -12.85 -8.64 -5.31
C GLU A 117 -12.05 -9.83 -4.75
N THR A 118 -10.77 -10.00 -5.12
CA THR A 118 -9.94 -11.03 -4.48
C THR A 118 -9.60 -10.67 -3.04
N ILE A 119 -9.91 -11.57 -2.11
CA ILE A 119 -9.47 -11.49 -0.72
C ILE A 119 -8.11 -12.18 -0.59
N VAL A 120 -7.12 -11.45 -0.08
CA VAL A 120 -5.86 -12.00 0.41
C VAL A 120 -6.02 -12.38 1.87
N ARG A 121 -5.83 -13.67 2.18
CA ARG A 121 -5.96 -14.20 3.53
C ARG A 121 -4.66 -14.83 4.02
N THR A 122 -4.11 -14.33 5.12
CA THR A 122 -2.95 -14.93 5.80
C THR A 122 -3.41 -15.85 6.92
N GLY A 123 -2.77 -17.01 7.07
CA GLY A 123 -2.99 -17.93 8.18
C GLY A 123 -2.21 -17.54 9.45
N LYS A 124 -2.21 -18.47 10.40
CA LYS A 124 -1.36 -18.38 11.60
C LYS A 124 0.12 -18.31 11.19
N ASP A 125 0.90 -17.49 11.89
CA ASP A 125 2.33 -17.28 11.65
C ASP A 125 2.70 -16.95 10.19
N SER A 126 1.73 -16.48 9.40
CA SER A 126 1.88 -16.21 7.96
C SER A 126 1.95 -14.72 7.70
N ARG A 127 2.61 -14.34 6.61
CA ARG A 127 2.76 -12.93 6.18
C ARG A 127 2.71 -12.84 4.67
N ALA A 128 2.27 -11.70 4.18
CA ALA A 128 2.34 -11.38 2.77
C ALA A 128 2.76 -9.92 2.59
N GLU A 129 3.10 -9.57 1.36
CA GLU A 129 3.25 -8.18 0.91
C GLU A 129 2.58 -8.04 -0.47
N LEU A 130 1.77 -6.99 -0.60
CA LEU A 130 1.23 -6.52 -1.86
C LEU A 130 1.91 -5.21 -2.23
N THR A 131 2.22 -5.04 -3.50
CA THR A 131 2.62 -3.76 -4.09
C THR A 131 1.64 -3.41 -5.18
N PHE A 132 1.11 -2.20 -5.12
CA PHE A 132 0.20 -1.66 -6.11
C PHE A 132 0.95 -0.82 -7.16
N GLN A 133 0.24 -0.44 -8.23
CA GLN A 133 0.82 0.31 -9.34
C GLN A 133 1.27 1.73 -8.99
N ASP A 134 0.65 2.36 -7.98
CA ASP A 134 1.09 3.67 -7.47
C ASP A 134 2.21 3.55 -6.43
N GLU A 135 2.87 2.39 -6.37
CA GLU A 135 3.93 2.02 -5.44
C GLU A 135 3.48 1.96 -3.97
N THR A 136 2.17 2.04 -3.68
CA THR A 136 1.66 1.73 -2.35
C THR A 136 1.99 0.28 -1.99
N VAL A 137 2.56 0.07 -0.81
CA VAL A 137 2.91 -1.25 -0.27
C VAL A 137 2.02 -1.57 0.92
N VAL A 138 1.40 -2.75 0.91
CA VAL A 138 0.58 -3.26 2.02
C VAL A 138 1.20 -4.54 2.54
N ARG A 139 1.54 -4.55 3.83
CA ARG A 139 2.10 -5.72 4.53
C ARG A 139 1.09 -6.30 5.48
N PHE A 140 0.91 -7.61 5.41
CA PHE A 140 -0.11 -8.34 6.16
C PHE A 140 0.49 -9.01 7.39
N ALA A 141 -0.18 -8.85 8.53
CA ALA A 141 0.09 -9.63 9.71
C ALA A 141 -0.50 -11.05 9.59
N PRO A 142 -0.23 -11.95 10.55
CA PRO A 142 -0.97 -13.21 10.67
C PRO A 142 -2.48 -12.98 10.81
N ASN A 143 -3.28 -13.98 10.42
CA ASN A 143 -4.75 -13.97 10.55
C ASN A 143 -5.41 -12.70 9.99
N THR A 144 -4.99 -12.29 8.80
CA THR A 144 -5.47 -11.06 8.15
C THR A 144 -6.28 -11.41 6.92
N ALA A 145 -7.42 -10.75 6.74
CA ALA A 145 -8.27 -10.84 5.55
C ALA A 145 -8.46 -9.44 4.96
N PHE A 146 -7.97 -9.25 3.74
CA PHE A 146 -7.92 -7.95 3.08
C PHE A 146 -8.35 -8.04 1.63
N SER A 147 -9.07 -7.03 1.16
CA SER A 147 -9.38 -6.84 -0.26
C SER A 147 -9.36 -5.36 -0.60
N PHE A 148 -9.49 -5.05 -1.88
CA PHE A 148 -9.63 -3.69 -2.36
C PHE A 148 -10.60 -3.65 -3.54
N LYS A 149 -11.08 -2.44 -3.84
CA LYS A 149 -11.95 -2.16 -4.97
C LYS A 149 -11.70 -0.74 -5.48
N ASN A 150 -12.35 -0.37 -6.58
CA ASN A 150 -12.38 1.01 -7.07
C ASN A 150 -10.97 1.56 -7.31
N GLY A 151 -10.11 0.78 -7.97
CA GLY A 151 -8.74 1.19 -8.30
C GLY A 151 -7.89 1.54 -7.08
N MET A 152 -7.97 0.74 -6.01
CA MET A 152 -7.29 0.94 -4.71
C MET A 152 -7.81 2.13 -3.88
N ARG A 153 -8.82 2.87 -4.34
CA ARG A 153 -9.38 3.97 -3.54
C ARG A 153 -10.04 3.48 -2.27
N ASP A 154 -10.55 2.25 -2.29
CA ASP A 154 -11.20 1.63 -1.15
C ASP A 154 -10.48 0.33 -0.79
N LEU A 155 -9.72 0.37 0.30
CA LEU A 155 -9.12 -0.81 0.93
C LEU A 155 -10.07 -1.34 2.00
N ASN A 156 -10.21 -2.65 2.12
CA ASN A 156 -11.09 -3.28 3.09
C ASN A 156 -10.29 -4.24 3.96
N LEU A 157 -10.19 -3.96 5.25
CA LEU A 157 -9.66 -4.86 6.25
C LEU A 157 -10.85 -5.51 6.99
N THR A 158 -11.07 -6.80 6.75
CA THR A 158 -12.17 -7.53 7.41
C THR A 158 -11.75 -8.09 8.76
N GLU A 159 -10.47 -8.44 8.91
CA GLU A 159 -9.90 -8.96 10.16
C GLU A 159 -8.37 -8.86 10.09
N GLY A 160 -7.72 -8.74 11.25
CA GLY A 160 -6.27 -8.83 11.40
C GLY A 160 -5.60 -7.46 11.38
N ALA A 161 -4.41 -7.36 10.80
CA ALA A 161 -3.66 -6.11 10.78
C ALA A 161 -2.84 -5.91 9.51
N VAL A 162 -2.71 -4.65 9.11
CA VAL A 162 -1.89 -4.23 7.96
C VAL A 162 -1.02 -3.03 8.31
N LEU A 163 0.19 -3.00 7.73
CA LEU A 163 0.94 -1.76 7.51
C LEU A 163 0.71 -1.33 6.07
N ILE A 164 0.34 -0.07 5.87
CA ILE A 164 0.17 0.55 4.56
C ILE A 164 1.19 1.68 4.44
N GLN A 165 1.99 1.63 3.39
CA GLN A 165 2.97 2.65 3.02
C GLN A 165 2.61 3.20 1.65
N SER A 166 2.04 4.39 1.62
CA SER A 166 1.68 5.09 0.39
C SER A 166 2.69 6.21 0.12
N PRO A 167 3.32 6.28 -1.07
CA PRO A 167 4.27 7.33 -1.41
C PRO A 167 3.67 8.73 -1.37
N LYS A 168 4.50 9.76 -1.12
CA LYS A 168 4.06 11.15 -1.22
C LYS A 168 3.63 11.45 -2.67
N GLY A 169 2.47 12.07 -2.83
CA GLY A 169 1.90 12.34 -4.17
C GLY A 169 1.07 11.18 -4.72
N ALA A 170 1.03 10.04 -4.04
CA ALA A 170 0.07 8.99 -4.34
C ALA A 170 -1.35 9.47 -4.10
N ASN A 171 -2.25 8.71 -4.69
CA ASN A 171 -3.66 8.94 -4.69
C ASN A 171 -4.25 8.75 -3.27
N GLY A 172 -5.25 9.57 -2.90
CA GLY A 172 -5.96 9.38 -1.64
C GLY A 172 -6.66 8.03 -1.59
N VAL A 173 -6.60 7.37 -0.44
CA VAL A 173 -7.12 6.02 -0.16
C VAL A 173 -7.97 6.05 1.10
N THR A 174 -9.09 5.35 1.09
CA THR A 174 -9.93 5.09 2.26
C THR A 174 -9.79 3.64 2.66
N ILE A 175 -9.45 3.40 3.93
CA ILE A 175 -9.37 2.06 4.51
C ILE A 175 -10.63 1.84 5.34
N HIS A 176 -11.45 0.87 4.96
CA HIS A 176 -12.66 0.46 5.65
C HIS A 176 -12.39 -0.73 6.57
N SER A 177 -12.95 -0.68 7.76
CA SER A 177 -12.91 -1.79 8.72
C SER A 177 -14.09 -1.70 9.67
N ALA A 178 -14.98 -2.69 9.60
CA ALA A 178 -16.27 -2.68 10.29
C ALA A 178 -17.03 -1.35 10.05
N THR A 179 -17.35 -0.62 11.11
CA THR A 179 -18.05 0.67 11.09
C THR A 179 -17.10 1.88 10.96
N MET A 180 -15.79 1.66 10.87
CA MET A 180 -14.79 2.73 10.82
C MET A 180 -14.18 2.85 9.42
N ALA A 181 -13.78 4.06 9.08
CA ALA A 181 -13.01 4.36 7.88
C ALA A 181 -11.83 5.28 8.23
N ALA A 182 -10.72 5.09 7.54
CA ALA A 182 -9.54 5.94 7.64
C ALA A 182 -9.17 6.49 6.26
N ALA A 183 -9.26 7.80 6.08
CA ALA A 183 -8.79 8.46 4.87
C ALA A 183 -7.31 8.84 5.03
N ILE A 184 -6.48 8.42 4.07
CA ILE A 184 -5.04 8.64 4.05
C ILE A 184 -4.58 9.08 2.65
N THR A 185 -3.52 9.87 2.59
CA THR A 185 -2.86 10.25 1.33
C THR A 185 -1.36 10.38 1.57
N GLY A 186 -0.55 9.59 0.87
CA GLY A 186 0.92 9.65 0.99
C GLY A 186 1.44 9.49 2.42
N THR A 187 0.88 8.51 3.14
CA THR A 187 1.17 8.23 4.54
C THR A 187 1.71 6.84 4.77
N THR A 188 2.40 6.66 5.89
CA THR A 188 2.67 5.34 6.47
C THR A 188 1.78 5.13 7.69
N THR A 189 0.86 4.16 7.64
CA THR A 189 -0.10 3.89 8.72
C THR A 189 -0.22 2.40 9.03
N MET A 190 -0.61 2.07 10.26
CA MET A 190 -1.01 0.72 10.65
C MET A 190 -2.48 0.72 11.06
N LEU A 191 -3.20 -0.28 10.59
CA LEU A 191 -4.58 -0.56 11.00
C LEU A 191 -4.68 -2.00 11.49
N GLU A 192 -5.26 -2.19 12.66
CA GLU A 192 -5.61 -3.50 13.22
C GLU A 192 -7.10 -3.51 13.56
N TYR A 193 -7.78 -4.58 13.19
CA TYR A 193 -9.16 -4.81 13.53
C TYR A 193 -9.43 -6.26 13.94
N HIS A 194 -10.06 -6.38 15.08
CA HIS A 194 -10.74 -7.59 15.54
C HIS A 194 -12.10 -7.17 16.12
N PRO A 195 -13.08 -8.08 16.20
CA PRO A 195 -14.34 -7.79 16.87
C PRO A 195 -14.11 -7.17 18.26
N GLY A 196 -14.64 -5.97 18.47
CA GLY A 196 -14.49 -5.22 19.73
C GLY A 196 -13.27 -4.31 19.84
N VAL A 197 -12.31 -4.35 18.91
CA VAL A 197 -11.13 -3.47 18.92
C VAL A 197 -10.67 -3.07 17.53
N CYS A 198 -10.52 -1.77 17.32
CA CYS A 198 -9.88 -1.16 16.17
C CYS A 198 -8.72 -0.29 16.67
N LYS A 199 -7.56 -0.36 16.01
CA LYS A 199 -6.38 0.46 16.30
C LYS A 199 -5.88 1.06 15.01
N PHE A 200 -5.72 2.38 15.00
CA PHE A 200 -5.18 3.13 13.87
C PHE A 200 -4.01 4.00 14.33
N LEU A 201 -2.81 3.69 13.82
CA LEU A 201 -1.57 4.37 14.12
C LEU A 201 -1.04 5.05 12.87
N VAL A 202 -0.69 6.33 12.97
CA VAL A 202 0.02 7.04 11.91
C VAL A 202 1.50 7.10 12.25
N LEU A 203 2.35 6.59 11.37
CA LEU A 203 3.80 6.64 11.51
C LEU A 203 4.36 7.87 10.80
N GLU A 204 3.85 8.18 9.60
CA GLU A 204 4.27 9.32 8.78
C GLU A 204 3.08 9.91 8.01
N GLY A 205 3.07 11.23 7.82
CA GLY A 205 1.96 11.95 7.19
C GLY A 205 0.80 12.19 8.16
N THR A 206 -0.43 12.26 7.68
CA THR A 206 -1.62 12.40 8.54
C THR A 206 -2.76 11.55 8.01
N GLY A 207 -3.52 10.93 8.93
CA GLY A 207 -4.70 10.15 8.58
C GLY A 207 -5.93 10.71 9.27
N ARG A 208 -7.09 10.62 8.64
CA ARG A 208 -8.36 10.97 9.28
C ARG A 208 -9.16 9.71 9.54
N LEU A 209 -9.31 9.33 10.80
CA LEU A 209 -10.18 8.24 11.23
C LEU A 209 -11.58 8.80 11.48
N TYR A 210 -12.62 8.13 11.00
CA TYR A 210 -14.01 8.56 11.17
C TYR A 210 -14.99 7.39 11.12
N ARG A 211 -16.22 7.63 11.57
CA ARG A 211 -17.34 6.69 11.47
C ARG A 211 -18.28 7.16 10.35
N PRO A 212 -18.36 6.46 9.20
CA PRO A 212 -19.28 6.84 8.12
C PRO A 212 -20.73 6.95 8.62
N GLY A 213 -21.44 8.01 8.25
CA GLY A 213 -22.82 8.27 8.68
C GLY A 213 -22.97 8.93 10.06
N HIS A 214 -21.88 9.17 10.80
CA HIS A 214 -21.90 9.86 12.09
C HIS A 214 -21.17 11.20 12.01
N LEU A 215 -21.92 12.29 11.80
CA LEU A 215 -21.34 13.64 11.71
C LEU A 215 -20.63 14.03 13.01
N GLY A 216 -19.46 14.65 12.88
CA GLY A 216 -18.62 15.06 14.01
C GLY A 216 -17.79 13.92 14.62
N ASP A 217 -18.03 12.67 14.23
CA ASP A 217 -17.30 11.50 14.74
C ASP A 217 -16.06 11.22 13.88
N SER A 218 -15.14 12.20 13.89
CA SER A 218 -13.90 12.19 13.12
C SER A 218 -12.72 12.72 13.94
N VAL A 219 -11.55 12.12 13.74
CA VAL A 219 -10.30 12.48 14.41
C VAL A 219 -9.20 12.57 13.36
N LEU A 220 -8.48 13.69 13.35
CA LEU A 220 -7.20 13.81 12.64
C LEU A 220 -6.12 13.15 13.50
N VAL A 221 -5.37 12.24 12.92
CA VAL A 221 -4.32 11.47 13.58
C VAL A 221 -2.98 11.87 12.97
N GLU A 222 -2.11 12.41 13.82
CA GLU A 222 -0.78 12.91 13.49
C GLU A 222 0.29 11.79 13.62
N PRO A 223 1.49 11.99 13.07
CA PRO A 223 2.60 11.04 13.26
C PRO A 223 2.86 10.72 14.74
N GLY A 224 3.04 9.44 15.04
CA GLY A 224 3.26 8.93 16.39
C GLY A 224 2.01 8.87 17.26
N GLN A 225 0.83 9.20 16.74
CA GLN A 225 -0.43 9.04 17.45
C GLN A 225 -1.10 7.70 17.11
N LEU A 226 -1.59 7.05 18.16
CA LEU A 226 -2.48 5.90 18.07
C LEU A 226 -3.87 6.32 18.52
N VAL A 227 -4.87 5.99 17.71
CA VAL A 227 -6.28 6.00 18.11
C VAL A 227 -6.74 4.55 18.22
N MET A 228 -7.43 4.22 19.30
CA MET A 228 -8.02 2.90 19.50
C MET A 228 -9.43 3.03 20.07
N GLY A 229 -10.30 2.09 19.73
CA GLY A 229 -11.66 2.07 20.23
C GLY A 229 -12.38 0.79 19.85
N ASN A 230 -13.56 0.58 20.42
CA ASN A 230 -14.46 -0.47 19.96
C ASN A 230 -15.25 0.08 18.77
N PRO A 231 -15.10 -0.49 17.56
CA PRO A 231 -15.84 -0.02 16.39
C PRO A 231 -17.35 -0.26 16.52
N ASN A 232 -17.77 -1.23 17.34
CA ASN A 232 -19.17 -1.59 17.52
C ASN A 232 -19.82 -0.89 18.75
N ALA A 233 -19.12 0.04 19.40
CA ALA A 233 -19.70 0.83 20.49
C ALA A 233 -20.67 1.88 19.90
N ALA A 234 -21.90 1.91 20.43
CA ALA A 234 -23.01 2.71 19.91
C ALA A 234 -22.89 4.20 20.29
#